data_AF-A0A946VEU9-F1
#
_entry.id   AF-A0A946VEU9-F1
#
_cell.length_a   1.000
_cell.length_b   1.000
_cell.length_c   1.000
_cell.angle_alpha   90.00
_cell.angle_beta   90.00
_cell.angle_gamma   90.00
#
_symmetry.space_group_name_H-M   'P 1'
#
loop_
_entity.id
_entity.type
_entity.pdbx_description
1 polymer ?
#
loop_
_entity_poly.entity_id
_entity_poly.type
_entity_poly.pdbx_seq_one_letter_code
_entity_poly.pdbx_strand_id
1 'polypeptide(L)'
;ALQVVDRIKLVNPPEEDMVKGADSLMHMASFQPAIADATVSLQGGALESSNVNAIEAMVNMIQLARHYEMQVKVMASAEENDKASSSLMRMG
;
A
#
# COMPACT_ATOMS: atom_id res chain seq x y z
N ALA A 1 39.40 24.97 -11.68
CA ALA A 1 38.04 25.56 -11.66
C ALA A 1 37.04 24.41 -11.74
N LEU A 2 35.97 24.41 -10.92
CA LEU A 2 34.88 23.45 -11.13
C LEU A 2 34.18 23.83 -12.45
N GLN A 3 34.27 22.97 -13.46
CA GLN A 3 33.51 23.09 -14.69
C GLN A 3 32.18 22.35 -14.49
N VAL A 4 31.06 23.06 -14.66
CA VAL A 4 29.74 22.43 -14.66
C VAL A 4 29.63 21.60 -15.94
N VAL A 5 29.54 20.28 -15.78
CA VAL A 5 29.44 19.34 -16.90
C VAL A 5 27.99 19.19 -17.35
N ASP A 6 27.06 19.01 -16.40
CA ASP A 6 25.63 18.85 -16.69
C ASP A 6 24.77 19.07 -15.43
N ARG A 7 23.43 19.03 -15.58
CA ARG A 7 22.45 19.16 -14.51
C ARG A 7 21.37 18.08 -14.60
N ILE A 8 21.06 17.47 -13.46
CA ILE A 8 19.95 16.51 -13.33
C ILE A 8 18.61 17.22 -13.54
N LYS A 9 17.76 16.66 -14.41
CA LYS A 9 16.37 17.12 -14.58
C LYS A 9 15.53 16.64 -13.40
N LEU A 10 14.95 17.58 -12.67
CA LEU A 10 14.00 17.31 -11.59
C LEU A 10 12.58 17.60 -12.09
N VAL A 11 11.63 16.79 -11.65
CA VAL A 11 10.22 16.84 -12.07
C VAL A 11 9.34 16.64 -10.84
N ASN A 12 8.14 17.19 -10.87
CA ASN A 12 7.14 17.04 -9.80
C ASN A 12 5.74 16.84 -10.40
N PRO A 13 5.49 15.69 -11.07
CA PRO A 13 4.18 15.41 -11.63
C PRO A 13 3.14 15.16 -10.53
N PRO A 14 1.84 15.45 -10.79
CA PRO A 14 0.75 15.10 -9.87
C PRO A 14 0.71 13.58 -9.61
N GLU A 15 0.37 13.16 -8.39
CA GLU A 15 0.33 11.74 -8.00
C GLU A 15 -0.67 10.92 -8.84
N GLU A 16 -1.77 11.55 -9.26
CA GLU A 16 -2.81 10.93 -10.11
C GLU A 16 -2.31 10.57 -11.52
N ASP A 17 -1.27 11.26 -11.99
CA ASP A 17 -0.64 11.02 -13.28
C ASP A 17 0.49 9.99 -13.20
N MET A 18 0.78 9.46 -12.01
CA MET A 18 1.87 8.53 -11.76
C MET A 18 1.38 7.11 -11.52
N VAL A 19 2.06 6.14 -12.15
CA VAL A 19 1.82 4.72 -11.93
C VAL A 19 3.10 4.02 -11.51
N LYS A 20 3.00 3.13 -10.52
CA LYS A 20 4.13 2.30 -10.10
C LYS A 20 4.34 1.17 -11.10
N GLY A 21 5.52 1.11 -11.68
CA GLY A 21 5.94 0.04 -12.58
C GLY A 21 6.31 -1.25 -11.83
N ALA A 22 6.39 -2.35 -12.58
CA ALA A 22 6.86 -3.63 -12.05
C ALA A 22 8.35 -3.61 -11.64
N ASP A 23 9.10 -2.62 -12.14
CA ASP A 23 10.49 -2.31 -11.82
C ASP A 23 10.66 -1.52 -10.51
N SER A 24 9.57 -1.29 -9.77
CA SER A 24 9.53 -0.42 -8.58
C SER A 24 9.88 1.05 -8.85
N LEU A 25 9.93 1.46 -10.12
CA LEU A 25 10.04 2.87 -10.51
C LEU A 25 8.66 3.46 -10.74
N MET A 26 8.57 4.79 -10.69
CA MET A 26 7.35 5.51 -11.00
C MET A 26 7.39 5.99 -12.45
N HIS A 27 6.30 5.79 -13.18
CA HIS A 27 6.16 6.17 -14.59
C HIS A 27 4.98 7.12 -14.76
N MET A 28 5.03 8.00 -15.76
CA MET A 28 3.86 8.78 -16.16
C MET A 28 2.82 7.85 -16.79
N ALA A 29 1.57 7.93 -16.35
CA ALA A 29 0.46 7.16 -16.91
C ALA A 29 0.27 7.41 -18.42
N SER A 30 0.57 8.64 -18.87
CA SER A 30 0.53 9.05 -20.27
C SER A 30 1.70 8.55 -21.12
N PHE A 31 2.71 7.93 -20.51
CA PHE A 31 4.00 7.56 -21.14
C PHE A 31 4.74 8.74 -21.79
N GLN A 32 4.33 9.98 -21.49
CA GLN A 32 5.03 11.18 -21.95
C GLN A 32 6.10 11.62 -20.94
N PRO A 33 7.19 12.26 -21.39
CA PRO A 33 8.19 12.80 -20.48
C PRO A 33 7.59 13.83 -19.52
N ALA A 34 7.84 13.67 -18.22
CA ALA A 34 7.43 14.65 -17.21
C ALA A 34 8.10 16.02 -17.46
N ILE A 35 7.39 17.10 -17.16
CA ILE A 35 7.89 18.48 -17.34
C ILE A 35 8.85 18.81 -16.19
N ALA A 36 9.94 19.53 -16.50
CA ALA A 36 10.92 19.93 -15.49
C ALA A 36 10.31 20.94 -14.50
N ASP A 37 10.60 20.77 -13.22
CA ASP A 37 10.19 21.67 -12.15
C ASP A 37 11.42 22.22 -11.41
N ALA A 38 11.52 23.54 -11.33
CA ALA A 38 12.63 24.25 -10.67
C ALA A 38 12.43 24.41 -9.15
N THR A 39 11.27 24.06 -8.62
CA THR A 39 10.98 24.11 -7.18
C THR A 39 11.55 22.91 -6.41
N VAL A 40 11.83 21.81 -7.11
CA VAL A 40 12.42 20.61 -6.51
C VAL A 40 13.91 20.82 -6.29
N SER A 41 14.38 20.55 -5.08
CA SER A 41 15.80 20.62 -4.71
C SER A 41 16.39 19.24 -4.43
N LEU A 42 17.62 19.02 -4.84
CA LEU A 42 18.36 17.79 -4.56
C LEU A 42 19.38 18.01 -3.44
N GLN A 43 19.37 17.13 -2.43
CA GLN A 43 20.41 17.09 -1.40
C GLN A 43 21.44 16.02 -1.75
N GLY A 44 22.68 16.44 -2.05
CA GLY A 44 23.77 15.52 -2.33
C GLY A 44 24.24 14.77 -1.08
N GLY A 45 24.58 13.49 -1.24
CA GLY A 45 25.14 12.66 -0.16
C GLY A 45 24.11 12.14 0.86
N ALA A 46 22.82 12.38 0.64
CA ALA A 46 21.73 11.82 1.43
C ALA A 46 21.01 10.72 0.63
N LEU A 47 20.57 9.68 1.31
CA LEU A 47 19.70 8.63 0.75
C LEU A 47 18.35 8.69 1.46
N GLU A 48 17.27 8.68 0.69
CA GLU A 48 15.92 8.64 1.22
C GLU A 48 15.64 7.30 1.92
N SER A 49 15.17 7.36 3.16
CA SER A 49 14.75 6.18 3.91
C SER A 49 13.33 5.79 3.55
N SER A 50 12.97 4.52 3.73
CA SER A 50 11.58 4.10 3.61
C SER A 50 10.72 4.82 4.65
N ASN A 51 9.50 5.19 4.24
CA ASN A 51 8.46 5.71 5.12
C ASN A 51 7.67 4.60 5.85
N VAL A 52 8.09 3.33 5.75
CA VAL A 52 7.40 2.19 6.37
C VAL A 52 8.01 1.86 7.74
N ASN A 53 7.17 1.77 8.77
CA ASN A 53 7.55 1.23 10.06
C ASN A 53 7.19 -0.26 10.16
N ALA A 54 8.20 -1.13 10.24
CA ALA A 54 8.01 -2.58 10.27
C ALA A 54 7.23 -3.08 11.50
N ILE A 55 7.39 -2.44 12.66
CA ILE A 55 6.72 -2.86 13.91
C ILE A 55 5.22 -2.59 13.79
N GLU A 56 4.87 -1.40 13.33
CA GLU A 56 3.47 -1.02 13.13
C GLU A 56 2.80 -1.90 12.07
N ALA A 57 3.49 -2.19 10.96
CA ALA A 57 3.00 -3.10 9.94
C ALA A 57 2.73 -4.51 10.49
N MET A 58 3.62 -5.05 11.32
CA MET A 58 3.42 -6.36 11.96
C MET A 58 2.24 -6.36 12.93
N VAL A 59 2.06 -5.31 13.74
CA VAL A 59 0.91 -5.19 14.64
C VAL A 59 -0.40 -5.14 13.85
N ASN A 60 -0.43 -4.39 12.75
CA ASN A 60 -1.59 -4.32 11.86
C ASN A 60 -1.91 -5.70 11.25
N MET A 61 -0.88 -6.47 10.84
CA MET A 61 -1.08 -7.84 10.36
C MET A 61 -1.67 -8.76 11.45
N ILE A 62 -1.18 -8.69 12.69
CA ILE A 62 -1.70 -9.49 13.80
C ILE A 62 -3.16 -9.12 14.12
N GLN A 63 -3.50 -7.84 14.08
CA GLN A 63 -4.88 -7.37 14.26
C GLN A 63 -5.78 -7.92 13.15
N LEU A 64 -5.35 -7.83 11.89
CA LEU A 64 -6.09 -8.36 10.75
C LEU A 64 -6.32 -9.88 10.86
N ALA A 65 -5.29 -10.63 11.24
CA ALA A 65 -5.39 -12.07 11.45
C ALA A 65 -6.43 -12.42 12.54
N ARG A 66 -6.40 -11.74 13.68
CA ARG A 66 -7.40 -11.93 14.74
C ARG A 66 -8.81 -11.55 14.29
N HIS A 67 -8.96 -10.47 13.52
CA HIS A 67 -10.26 -10.09 12.96
C HIS A 67 -10.80 -11.16 12.02
N TYR A 68 -9.95 -11.73 11.17
CA TYR A 68 -10.32 -12.85 10.32
C TYR A 68 -10.73 -14.09 11.13
N GLU A 69 -9.96 -14.48 12.15
CA GLU A 69 -10.31 -15.62 13.03
C GLU A 69 -11.66 -15.43 13.73
N MET A 70 -11.94 -14.21 14.22
CA MET A 70 -13.23 -13.89 14.81
C MET A 70 -14.37 -14.01 13.80
N GLN A 71 -14.17 -13.52 12.56
CA GLN A 71 -15.16 -13.65 11.49
C GLN A 71 -15.46 -15.13 11.19
N VAL A 72 -14.44 -15.97 11.10
CA VAL A 72 -14.60 -17.42 10.89
C VAL A 72 -15.34 -18.08 12.05
N LYS A 73 -15.00 -17.72 13.30
CA LYS A 73 -15.67 -18.27 14.48
C LYS A 73 -17.14 -17.87 14.57
N VAL A 74 -17.48 -16.62 14.21
CA VAL A 74 -18.88 -16.16 14.13
C VAL A 74 -19.64 -16.95 13.07
N MET A 75 -19.05 -17.18 11.90
CA MET A 75 -19.66 -18.01 10.85
C MET A 75 -19.91 -19.45 11.33
N ALA A 76 -18.94 -20.08 11.98
CA ALA A 76 -19.12 -21.42 12.53
C ALA A 76 -20.23 -21.49 13.59
N SER A 77 -20.30 -20.49 14.48
CA SER A 77 -21.35 -20.40 15.49
C SER A 77 -22.74 -20.20 14.87
N ALA A 78 -22.84 -19.42 13.78
CA ALA A 78 -24.09 -19.25 13.04
C ALA A 78 -24.54 -20.57 12.41
N GLU A 79 -23.61 -21.32 11.78
CA GLU A 79 -23.91 -22.61 11.17
C GLU A 79 -24.38 -23.66 12.20
N GLU A 80 -23.77 -23.68 13.39
CA GLU A 80 -24.20 -24.55 14.49
C GLU A 80 -25.61 -24.19 14.98
N ASN A 81 -25.90 -22.89 15.15
CA ASN A 81 -27.21 -22.41 15.55
C ASN A 81 -28.29 -22.75 14.51
N ASP A 82 -27.98 -22.60 13.22
CA ASP A 82 -28.90 -22.96 12.13
C ASP A 82 -29.21 -24.46 12.13
N LYS A 83 -28.20 -25.32 12.35
CA LYS A 83 -28.40 -26.77 12.49
C LYS A 83 -29.30 -27.12 13.67
N ALA A 84 -29.05 -26.53 14.85
CA ALA A 84 -29.87 -26.74 16.04
C ALA A 84 -31.32 -26.31 15.82
N SER A 85 -31.53 -25.12 15.26
CA SER A 85 -32.86 -24.59 14.90
C SER A 85 -33.60 -25.52 13.91
N SER A 86 -32.91 -26.01 12.88
CA SER A 86 -33.49 -26.97 11.93
C SER A 86 -33.93 -28.27 12.60
N SER A 87 -33.25 -28.71 13.66
CA SER A 87 -33.59 -29.93 14.38
C SER A 87 -34.81 -29.77 15.27
N LEU A 88 -34.99 -28.60 15.88
CA LEU A 88 -36.20 -28.27 16.63
C LEU A 88 -37.43 -28.25 15.71
N MET A 89 -37.30 -27.68 14.50
CA MET A 89 -38.37 -27.67 13.49
C MET A 89 -38.78 -29.06 13.00
N ARG A 90 -37.91 -30.07 13.07
CA ARG A 90 -38.24 -31.46 12.71
C ARG A 90 -38.97 -32.23 13.82
N MET A 91 -38.94 -31.70 15.04
CA MET A 91 -39.41 -32.39 16.24
C MET A 91 -40.78 -31.87 16.72
N GLY A 92 -41.22 -30.71 16.23
CA GLY A 92 -42.59 -30.20 16.36
C GLY A 92 -43.41 -30.49 15.11
#